data_AF-A0A7V7WRT0-F1
#
_entry.id   AF-A0A7V7WRT0-F1
#
_cell.length_a   1.000
_cell.length_b   1.000
_cell.length_c   1.000
_cell.angle_alpha   90.00
_cell.angle_beta   90.00
_cell.angle_gamma   90.00
#
_symmetry.space_group_name_H-M   'P 1'
#
loop_
_entity.id
_entity.type
_entity.pdbx_description
1 polymer ?
#
loop_
_entity_poly.entity_id
_entity_poly.type
_entity_poly.pdbx_seq_one_letter_code
_entity_poly.pdbx_strand_id
1 'polypeptide(L)'
;MLASTLLTLAIVAQDQTALRAAPRENAAQQVALWAGDSLEVRAEKGDYLQVWDHRRERGGFVRTSALRQVSLEAARAPELLAVLRFLKDTPGSEALGIAYAAAYLRAAPAEVIVGEVFAALGAM
;
A
#
# COMPACT_ATOMS: atom_id res chain seq x y z
N MET A 1 3.13 -1.71 -28.76
CA MET A 1 3.03 -0.96 -27.50
C MET A 1 2.64 -1.92 -26.40
N LEU A 2 3.58 -2.30 -25.53
CA LEU A 2 3.21 -2.95 -24.27
C LEU A 2 2.58 -1.85 -23.42
N ALA A 3 1.27 -1.85 -23.28
CA ALA A 3 0.61 -1.02 -22.29
C ALA A 3 1.09 -1.51 -20.93
N SER A 4 2.03 -0.78 -20.32
CA SER A 4 2.36 -0.98 -18.91
C SER A 4 1.08 -0.68 -18.14
N THR A 5 0.36 -1.70 -17.72
CA THR A 5 -0.65 -1.54 -16.66
C THR A 5 0.11 -0.98 -15.47
N LEU A 6 -0.06 0.31 -15.21
CA LEU A 6 0.48 0.94 -14.02
C LEU A 6 -0.07 0.16 -12.83
N LEU A 7 0.81 -0.59 -12.17
CA LEU A 7 0.51 -1.35 -10.97
C LEU A 7 0.06 -0.34 -9.91
N THR A 8 -1.26 -0.23 -9.76
CA THR A 8 -1.84 0.54 -8.67
C THR A 8 -1.72 -0.32 -7.42
N LEU A 9 -0.94 0.17 -6.46
CA LEU A 9 -0.74 -0.50 -5.19
C LEU A 9 -1.74 0.07 -4.18
N ALA A 10 -2.21 -0.74 -3.25
CA ALA A 10 -2.95 -0.30 -2.08
C ALA A 10 -2.18 -0.69 -0.82
N ILE A 11 -2.01 0.25 0.09
CA ILE A 11 -1.46 0.02 1.42
C ILE A 11 -2.64 -0.09 2.39
N VAL A 12 -2.67 -1.14 3.19
CA VAL A 12 -3.66 -1.31 4.25
C VAL A 12 -3.41 -0.25 5.33
N ALA A 13 -4.43 0.55 5.63
CA ALA A 13 -4.31 1.69 6.54
C ALA A 13 -4.62 1.34 8.01
N GLN A 14 -5.25 0.20 8.26
CA GLN A 14 -5.74 -0.20 9.59
C GLN A 14 -5.47 -1.68 9.85
N ASP A 15 -5.20 -2.00 11.11
CA ASP A 15 -5.06 -3.39 11.54
C ASP A 15 -6.39 -4.14 11.50
N GLN A 16 -6.30 -5.47 11.45
CA GLN A 16 -7.45 -6.37 11.40
C GLN A 16 -8.39 -6.12 10.21
N THR A 17 -7.85 -5.62 9.09
CA THR A 17 -8.62 -5.39 7.87
C THR A 17 -8.99 -6.72 7.20
N ALA A 18 -10.28 -6.98 6.98
CA ALA A 18 -10.74 -8.25 6.42
C ALA A 18 -10.52 -8.35 4.90
N LEU A 19 -9.75 -9.36 4.47
CA LEU A 19 -9.74 -9.84 3.08
C LEU A 19 -10.87 -10.84 2.89
N ARG A 20 -11.87 -10.49 2.08
CA ARG A 20 -13.11 -11.27 1.90
C ARG A 20 -13.16 -11.98 0.56
N ALA A 21 -13.87 -13.11 0.51
CA ALA A 21 -14.05 -13.88 -0.72
C ALA A 21 -14.94 -13.20 -1.78
N ALA A 22 -15.76 -12.20 -1.40
CA ALA A 22 -16.67 -11.47 -2.28
C ALA A 22 -16.83 -10.01 -1.82
N PRO A 23 -17.23 -9.06 -2.70
CA PRO A 23 -17.36 -7.63 -2.39
C PRO A 23 -18.66 -7.33 -1.62
N ARG A 24 -18.79 -7.89 -0.41
CA ARG A 24 -19.92 -7.67 0.51
C ARG A 24 -19.52 -7.97 1.95
N GLU A 25 -20.15 -7.30 2.90
CA GLU A 25 -19.73 -7.33 4.31
C GLU A 25 -19.82 -8.70 4.97
N ASN A 26 -20.87 -9.46 4.65
CA ASN A 26 -21.10 -10.80 5.20
C ASN A 26 -20.39 -11.91 4.39
N ALA A 27 -19.49 -11.57 3.46
CA ALA A 27 -18.68 -12.57 2.79
C ALA A 27 -17.67 -13.18 3.77
N ALA A 28 -17.39 -14.47 3.59
CA ALA A 28 -16.40 -15.19 4.39
C ALA A 28 -15.07 -14.44 4.36
N GLN A 29 -14.55 -14.13 5.55
CA GLN A 29 -13.21 -13.59 5.72
C GLN A 29 -12.21 -14.71 5.49
N GLN A 30 -11.27 -14.47 4.58
CA GLN A 30 -10.21 -15.42 4.26
C GLN A 30 -8.97 -15.16 5.13
N VAL A 31 -8.63 -13.89 5.32
CA VAL A 31 -7.41 -13.44 6.04
C VAL A 31 -7.69 -12.10 6.74
N ALA A 32 -7.05 -11.88 7.88
CA ALA A 32 -6.91 -10.55 8.48
C ALA A 32 -5.59 -9.90 8.02
N LEU A 33 -5.68 -8.73 7.43
CA LEU A 33 -4.56 -7.91 6.98
C LEU A 33 -4.21 -6.86 8.05
N TRP A 34 -2.96 -6.42 8.04
CA TRP A 34 -2.42 -5.48 9.02
C TRP A 34 -1.99 -4.19 8.35
N ALA A 35 -1.94 -3.09 9.11
CA ALA A 35 -1.49 -1.81 8.59
C ALA A 35 -0.07 -1.95 7.99
N GLY A 36 0.13 -1.38 6.80
CA GLY A 36 1.37 -1.52 6.03
C GLY A 36 1.43 -2.72 5.09
N ASP A 37 0.49 -3.68 5.16
CA ASP A 37 0.38 -4.72 4.13
C ASP A 37 0.15 -4.06 2.76
N SER A 38 0.94 -4.46 1.76
CA SER A 38 0.92 -3.91 0.40
C SER A 38 0.22 -4.88 -0.55
N LEU A 39 -0.76 -4.38 -1.30
CA LEU A 39 -1.66 -5.16 -2.13
C LEU A 39 -1.65 -4.64 -3.57
N GLU A 40 -1.66 -5.54 -4.55
CA GLU A 40 -1.91 -5.17 -5.94
C GLU A 40 -3.41 -4.97 -6.16
N VAL A 41 -3.81 -3.82 -6.68
CA VAL A 41 -5.21 -3.56 -7.07
C VAL A 41 -5.46 -4.11 -8.47
N ARG A 42 -6.50 -4.95 -8.61
CA ARG A 42 -6.85 -5.61 -9.88
C ARG A 42 -8.16 -5.11 -10.48
N ALA A 43 -9.11 -4.71 -9.65
CA ALA A 43 -10.38 -4.13 -10.08
C ALA A 43 -11.06 -3.38 -8.93
N GLU A 44 -12.01 -2.52 -9.27
CA GLU A 44 -12.90 -1.86 -8.32
C GLU A 44 -14.32 -2.40 -8.51
N LYS A 45 -15.04 -2.68 -7.41
CA LYS A 45 -16.41 -3.18 -7.40
C LYS A 45 -17.20 -2.52 -6.28
N GLY A 46 -17.82 -1.39 -6.59
CA GLY A 46 -18.49 -0.55 -5.58
C GLY A 46 -17.49 -0.12 -4.51
N ASP A 47 -17.85 -0.27 -3.23
CA ASP A 47 -17.00 0.12 -2.10
C ASP A 47 -15.86 -0.88 -1.79
N TYR A 48 -15.54 -1.79 -2.71
CA TYR A 48 -14.52 -2.81 -2.54
C TYR A 48 -13.49 -2.77 -3.67
N LEU A 49 -12.22 -2.96 -3.30
CA LEU A 49 -11.16 -3.26 -4.25
C LEU A 49 -10.94 -4.77 -4.30
N GLN A 50 -10.90 -5.31 -5.52
CA GLN A 50 -10.35 -6.63 -5.78
C GLN A 50 -8.83 -6.52 -5.76
N VAL A 51 -8.21 -7.28 -4.86
CA VAL A 51 -6.78 -7.17 -4.57
C VAL A 51 -6.08 -8.51 -4.65
N TRP A 52 -4.75 -8.47 -4.79
CA TRP A 52 -3.86 -9.60 -4.64
C TRP A 52 -2.77 -9.29 -3.61
N ASP A 53 -2.71 -10.10 -2.56
CA ASP A 53 -1.60 -10.11 -1.61
C ASP A 53 -0.52 -11.06 -2.12
N HIS A 54 0.61 -10.49 -2.56
CA HIS A 54 1.75 -11.25 -3.07
C HIS A 54 2.48 -12.04 -1.97
N ARG A 55 2.46 -11.58 -0.72
CA ARG A 55 3.13 -12.27 0.40
C ARG A 55 2.42 -13.57 0.77
N ARG A 56 1.10 -13.59 0.63
CA ARG A 56 0.25 -14.74 0.98
C ARG A 56 -0.30 -15.47 -0.23
N GLU A 57 0.07 -15.02 -1.43
CA GLU A 57 -0.40 -15.53 -2.73
C GLU A 57 -1.92 -15.69 -2.78
N ARG A 58 -2.63 -14.65 -2.33
CA ARG A 58 -4.08 -14.72 -2.14
C ARG A 58 -4.79 -13.49 -2.66
N GLY A 59 -5.82 -13.76 -3.47
CA GLY A 59 -6.75 -12.75 -3.96
C GLY A 59 -8.02 -12.66 -3.11
N GLY A 60 -8.62 -11.48 -3.08
CA GLY A 60 -9.89 -11.25 -2.40
C GLY A 60 -10.40 -9.82 -2.59
N PHE A 61 -11.31 -9.41 -1.73
CA PHE A 61 -11.93 -8.09 -1.72
C PHE A 61 -11.73 -7.41 -0.38
N VAL A 62 -11.36 -6.14 -0.39
CA VAL A 62 -11.19 -5.31 0.81
C VAL A 62 -11.98 -4.02 0.62
N ARG A 63 -12.57 -3.48 1.69
CA ARG A 63 -13.26 -2.18 1.62
C ARG A 63 -12.28 -1.08 1.24
N THR A 64 -12.67 -0.23 0.30
CA THR A 64 -11.86 0.91 -0.15
C THR A 64 -11.48 1.83 1.01
N SER A 65 -12.37 2.02 1.99
CA SER A 65 -12.12 2.86 3.18
C SER A 65 -11.01 2.36 4.11
N ALA A 66 -10.61 1.08 4.01
CA ALA A 66 -9.53 0.50 4.80
C ALA A 66 -8.17 0.56 4.07
N LEU A 67 -8.17 1.03 2.81
CA LEU A 67 -7.01 1.03 1.93
C LEU A 67 -6.62 2.45 1.55
N ARG A 68 -5.33 2.70 1.44
CA ARG A 68 -4.79 3.84 0.72
C ARG A 68 -4.22 3.38 -0.60
N GLN A 69 -4.89 3.74 -1.69
CA GLN A 69 -4.33 3.55 -3.02
C GLN A 69 -3.18 4.53 -3.25
N VAL A 70 -2.09 4.04 -3.80
CA VAL A 70 -0.89 4.80 -4.13
C VAL A 70 -0.47 4.51 -5.58
N SER A 71 -0.06 5.57 -6.28
CA SER A 71 0.49 5.46 -7.63
C SER A 71 2.00 5.25 -7.56
N LEU A 72 2.52 4.37 -8.41
CA LEU A 72 3.95 4.11 -8.57
C LEU A 72 4.57 4.91 -9.72
N GLU A 73 3.87 5.93 -10.22
CA GLU A 73 4.41 6.87 -11.19
C GLU A 73 5.49 7.75 -10.55
N ALA A 74 6.59 8.00 -11.28
CA ALA A 74 7.67 8.86 -10.82
C ALA A 74 7.21 10.26 -10.38
N ALA A 75 6.22 10.83 -11.07
CA ALA A 75 5.65 12.14 -10.74
C ALA A 75 4.95 12.16 -9.36
N ARG A 76 4.57 11.01 -8.81
CA ARG A 76 3.88 10.85 -7.53
C ARG A 76 4.80 10.48 -6.38
N ALA A 77 6.07 10.16 -6.66
CA ALA A 77 7.04 9.81 -5.63
C ALA A 77 7.18 10.87 -4.51
N PRO A 78 7.17 12.20 -4.79
CA PRO A 78 7.23 13.20 -3.72
C PRO A 78 6.07 13.12 -2.72
N GLU A 79 4.87 12.70 -3.15
CA GLU A 79 3.71 12.52 -2.27
C GLU A 79 3.93 11.36 -1.29
N LEU A 80 4.57 10.28 -1.73
CA LEU A 80 4.92 9.13 -0.89
C LEU A 80 5.98 9.51 0.16
N LEU A 81 6.99 10.27 -0.25
CA LEU A 81 8.02 10.78 0.64
C LEU A 81 7.44 11.74 1.69
N ALA A 82 6.48 12.57 1.32
CA ALA A 82 5.80 13.46 2.26
C ALA A 82 5.06 12.69 3.37
N VAL A 83 4.40 11.58 3.03
CA VAL A 83 3.75 10.73 4.05
C VAL A 83 4.79 10.03 4.91
N LEU A 84 5.87 9.49 4.34
CA LEU A 84 6.96 8.90 5.12
C LEU A 84 7.54 9.90 6.14
N ARG A 85 7.75 11.15 5.74
CA ARG A 85 8.23 12.22 6.63
C ARG A 85 7.32 12.47 7.81
N PHE A 86 6.01 12.32 7.64
CA PHE A 86 5.05 12.41 8.74
C PHE A 86 5.09 11.17 9.63
N LEU A 87 5.12 9.98 9.02
CA LEU A 87 5.09 8.71 9.75
C LEU A 87 6.36 8.48 10.57
N LYS A 88 7.53 8.96 10.14
CA LYS A 88 8.80 8.77 10.88
C LYS A 88 8.73 9.31 12.32
N ASP A 89 7.92 10.34 12.55
CA ASP A 89 7.75 11.00 13.84
C ASP A 89 6.49 10.50 14.58
N THR A 90 5.88 9.41 14.11
CA THR A 90 4.63 8.83 14.65
C THR A 90 4.88 7.41 15.20
N PRO A 91 5.06 7.27 16.52
CA PRO A 91 5.24 5.95 17.15
C PRO A 91 4.08 5.00 16.89
N GLY A 92 4.36 3.72 16.70
CA GLY A 92 3.37 2.67 16.41
C GLY A 92 2.90 2.62 14.96
N SER A 93 3.47 3.46 14.07
CA SER A 93 3.17 3.48 12.63
C SER A 93 4.33 2.99 11.76
N GLU A 94 5.26 2.24 12.33
CA GLU A 94 6.50 1.79 11.69
C GLU A 94 6.20 0.94 10.45
N ALA A 95 5.23 0.03 10.55
CA ALA A 95 4.81 -0.82 9.43
C ALA A 95 4.26 0.00 8.24
N LEU A 96 3.48 1.05 8.53
CA LEU A 96 3.02 1.98 7.50
C LEU A 96 4.19 2.77 6.91
N GLY A 97 5.11 3.27 7.75
CA GLY A 97 6.30 3.98 7.30
C GLY A 97 7.14 3.15 6.34
N ILE A 98 7.39 1.88 6.69
CA ILE A 98 8.09 0.92 5.83
C ILE A 98 7.36 0.70 4.51
N ALA A 99 6.03 0.58 4.53
CA ALA A 99 5.24 0.42 3.30
C ALA A 99 5.33 1.65 2.38
N TYR A 100 5.27 2.87 2.93
CA TYR A 100 5.44 4.10 2.16
C TYR A 100 6.86 4.29 1.66
N ALA A 101 7.87 3.91 2.43
CA ALA A 101 9.26 3.91 1.98
C ALA A 101 9.47 2.94 0.82
N ALA A 102 8.93 1.72 0.90
CA ALA A 102 8.99 0.75 -0.18
C ALA A 102 8.27 1.25 -1.44
N ALA A 103 7.08 1.87 -1.28
CA ALA A 103 6.35 2.49 -2.39
C ALA A 103 7.16 3.64 -3.01
N TYR A 104 7.77 4.51 -2.20
CA TYR A 104 8.62 5.60 -2.66
C TYR A 104 9.83 5.07 -3.45
N LEU A 105 10.56 4.09 -2.91
CA LEU A 105 11.72 3.48 -3.56
C LEU A 105 11.35 2.82 -4.89
N ARG A 106 10.12 2.32 -5.02
CA ARG A 106 9.62 1.72 -6.27
C ARG A 106 9.16 2.76 -7.29
N ALA A 107 8.70 3.93 -6.85
CA ALA A 107 8.19 4.99 -7.71
C ALA A 107 9.27 5.98 -8.16
N ALA A 108 10.20 6.33 -7.26
CA ALA A 108 11.21 7.34 -7.50
C ALA A 108 12.25 6.90 -8.55
N PRO A 109 12.62 7.78 -9.49
CA PRO A 109 13.83 7.60 -10.32
C PRO A 109 15.07 7.43 -9.43
N ALA A 110 15.99 6.56 -9.83
CA ALA A 110 17.16 6.23 -9.01
C ALA A 110 18.02 7.47 -8.68
N GLU A 111 18.07 8.45 -9.58
CA GLU A 111 18.87 9.67 -9.47
C GLU A 111 18.40 10.60 -8.35
N VAL A 112 17.14 10.48 -7.92
CA VAL A 112 16.56 11.32 -6.86
C VAL A 112 16.45 10.59 -5.51
N ILE A 113 16.85 9.31 -5.45
CA ILE A 113 16.87 8.56 -4.20
C ILE A 113 18.10 8.97 -3.39
N VAL A 114 17.87 9.75 -2.34
CA VAL A 114 18.91 10.28 -1.44
C VAL A 114 18.80 9.67 -0.04
N GLY A 115 19.77 9.99 0.83
CA GLY A 115 19.88 9.45 2.20
C GLY A 115 18.64 9.63 3.08
N GLU A 116 17.75 10.57 2.77
CA GLU A 116 16.58 10.90 3.59
C GLU A 116 15.65 9.71 3.83
N VAL A 117 15.32 8.92 2.80
CA VAL A 117 14.41 7.76 2.97
C VAL A 117 15.00 6.73 3.93
N PHE A 118 16.31 6.50 3.86
CA PHE A 118 17.02 5.55 4.72
C PHE A 118 17.16 6.08 6.14
N ALA A 119 17.41 7.38 6.30
CA ALA A 119 17.45 8.03 7.61
C ALA A 119 16.08 8.00 8.29
N ALA A 120 14.99 8.24 7.54
CA ALA A 120 13.63 8.12 8.05
C ALA A 120 13.37 6.70 8.54
N LEU A 121 13.69 5.67 7.74
CA LEU A 121 13.55 4.26 8.13
C LEU A 121 14.35 3.89 9.38
N GLY A 122 15.55 4.44 9.56
CA GLY A 122 16.41 4.15 10.72
C GLY A 122 15.99 4.84 12.01
N ALA A 123 15.10 5.84 11.94
CA ALA A 123 14.64 6.60 13.10
C ALA A 123 13.32 6.08 13.68
N MET A 124 12.64 5.16 12.99
CA MET A 124 11.36 4.56 13.40
C MET A 124 11.56 3.39 14.35
#